data_AF-A0A7X7BCX8-F1
#
_entry.id   AF-A0A7X7BCX8-F1
#
_cell.length_a   1.000
_cell.length_b   1.000
_cell.length_c   1.000
_cell.angle_alpha   90.00
_cell.angle_beta   90.00
_cell.angle_gamma   90.00
#
_symmetry.space_group_name_H-M   'P 1'
#
loop_
_entity.id
_entity.type
_entity.pdbx_description
1 polymer ?
#
loop_
_entity_poly.entity_id
_entity_poly.type
_entity_poly.pdbx_seq_one_letter_code
_entity_poly.pdbx_strand_id
1 'polypeptide(L)'
;EVGLKLNEIAEKARTYGAYEQIGTLYGFNLFVKSETSNKDGFDVIQNRFFVKGDGEILYNYNHGVMATDPKTAAQNFLNALGTMPRLLDKYNADNEKLQKDIPVLKEVVESIWRKEPELKALKDDLLRLEREIQLSLKPIEESEGAQENDPEKNSMEYQNNQFQNEMNNGRVYKSLDPYPKAEANSVMDDKYAVALAESLVKVEKRGVKM
;
A
#
# COMPACT_ATOMS: atom_id res chain seq x y z
N GLU A 1 -36.60 -21.97 -15.83
CA GLU A 1 -36.15 -21.12 -16.94
C GLU A 1 -34.98 -20.22 -16.56
N VAL A 2 -35.06 -19.41 -15.49
CA VAL A 2 -33.99 -18.47 -15.08
C VAL A 2 -32.61 -19.14 -14.96
N GLY A 3 -32.51 -20.30 -14.31
CA GLY A 3 -31.24 -21.02 -14.17
C GLY A 3 -30.59 -21.44 -15.49
N LEU A 4 -31.37 -21.79 -16.50
CA LEU A 4 -30.83 -22.13 -17.82
C LEU A 4 -30.20 -20.90 -18.47
N LYS A 5 -30.88 -19.74 -18.39
CA LYS A 5 -30.34 -18.47 -18.89
C LYS A 5 -29.06 -18.07 -18.16
N LEU A 6 -28.98 -18.32 -16.85
CA LEU A 6 -27.75 -18.07 -16.09
C LEU A 6 -26.59 -18.95 -16.55
N ASN A 7 -26.85 -20.21 -16.87
CA ASN A 7 -25.84 -21.11 -17.42
C ASN A 7 -25.38 -20.65 -18.81
N GLU A 8 -26.32 -20.23 -19.67
CA GLU A 8 -25.97 -19.66 -20.98
C GLU A 8 -25.07 -18.43 -20.85
N ILE A 9 -25.38 -17.53 -19.89
CA ILE A 9 -24.54 -16.37 -19.59
C ILE A 9 -23.18 -16.83 -19.05
N ALA A 10 -23.14 -17.83 -18.18
CA ALA A 10 -21.90 -18.36 -17.62
C ALA A 10 -20.95 -18.89 -18.70
N GLU A 11 -21.47 -19.46 -19.78
CA GLU A 11 -20.67 -19.94 -20.90
C GLU A 11 -20.28 -18.82 -21.88
N LYS A 12 -21.23 -17.94 -22.21
CA LYS A 12 -21.12 -17.02 -23.36
C LYS A 12 -20.69 -15.59 -23.02
N ALA A 13 -20.89 -15.12 -21.78
CA ALA A 13 -20.59 -13.74 -21.44
C ALA A 13 -19.09 -13.43 -21.59
N ARG A 14 -18.77 -12.25 -22.13
CA ARG A 14 -17.40 -11.76 -22.34
C ARG A 14 -17.38 -10.27 -21.99
N THR A 15 -17.18 -9.98 -20.71
CA THR A 15 -17.25 -8.61 -20.18
C THR A 15 -15.90 -7.88 -20.15
N TYR A 16 -14.83 -8.54 -20.60
CA TYR A 16 -13.46 -7.99 -20.63
C TYR A 16 -13.00 -7.42 -19.27
N GLY A 17 -13.48 -8.01 -18.16
CA GLY A 17 -13.15 -7.60 -16.81
C GLY A 17 -14.08 -6.53 -16.20
N ALA A 18 -15.02 -5.98 -16.97
CA ALA A 18 -16.05 -5.09 -16.45
C ALA A 18 -17.17 -5.87 -15.74
N TYR A 19 -17.85 -5.22 -14.80
CA TYR A 19 -19.07 -5.75 -14.19
C TYR A 19 -20.28 -5.35 -15.06
N GLU A 20 -20.91 -6.33 -15.70
CA GLU A 20 -22.10 -6.11 -16.51
C GLU A 20 -23.35 -6.53 -15.72
N GLN A 21 -24.34 -5.64 -15.68
CA GLN A 21 -25.59 -5.92 -15.00
C GLN A 21 -26.45 -6.87 -15.83
N ILE A 22 -26.87 -7.98 -15.22
CA ILE A 22 -27.67 -9.03 -15.87
C ILE A 22 -29.11 -9.07 -15.37
N GLY A 23 -29.41 -8.41 -14.26
CA GLY A 23 -30.76 -8.35 -13.71
C GLY A 23 -30.82 -7.80 -12.28
N THR A 24 -31.97 -7.99 -11.65
CA THR A 24 -32.22 -7.61 -10.25
C THR A 24 -32.97 -8.71 -9.50
N LEU A 25 -32.77 -8.78 -8.19
CA LEU A 25 -33.43 -9.73 -7.29
C LEU A 25 -33.66 -9.07 -5.93
N TYR A 26 -34.93 -8.92 -5.51
CA TYR A 26 -35.29 -8.28 -4.23
C TYR A 26 -34.65 -6.90 -4.00
N GLY A 27 -34.49 -6.10 -5.05
CA GLY A 27 -33.84 -4.78 -4.98
C GLY A 27 -32.31 -4.81 -5.10
N PHE A 28 -31.69 -6.00 -5.13
CA PHE A 28 -30.26 -6.15 -5.39
C PHE A 28 -29.98 -6.24 -6.89
N ASN A 29 -28.90 -5.61 -7.32
CA ASN A 29 -28.41 -5.70 -8.70
C ASN A 29 -27.51 -6.93 -8.87
N LEU A 30 -27.75 -7.69 -9.93
CA LEU A 30 -27.00 -8.90 -10.27
C LEU A 30 -25.99 -8.56 -11.37
N PHE A 31 -24.75 -8.99 -11.20
CA PHE A 31 -23.66 -8.73 -12.13
C PHE A 31 -22.97 -9.99 -12.59
N VAL A 32 -22.41 -9.94 -13.79
CA VAL A 32 -21.44 -10.91 -14.32
C VAL A 32 -20.13 -10.21 -14.67
N LYS A 33 -19.01 -10.88 -14.43
CA LYS A 33 -17.67 -10.44 -14.85
C LYS A 33 -16.89 -11.62 -15.42
N SER A 34 -16.28 -11.45 -16.58
CA SER A 34 -15.36 -12.41 -17.16
C SER A 34 -13.96 -12.22 -16.57
N GLU A 35 -13.41 -13.28 -16.00
CA GLU A 35 -12.03 -13.35 -15.52
C GLU A 35 -11.24 -14.29 -16.43
N THR A 36 -10.14 -13.80 -16.99
CA THR A 36 -9.19 -14.61 -17.75
C THR A 36 -8.14 -15.16 -16.81
N SER A 37 -7.99 -16.48 -16.78
CA SER A 37 -6.96 -17.18 -16.02
C SER A 37 -6.07 -17.96 -16.98
N ASN A 38 -4.76 -17.93 -16.78
CA ASN A 38 -3.86 -18.76 -17.57
C ASN A 38 -3.77 -20.14 -16.90
N LYS A 39 -4.17 -21.19 -17.61
CA LYS A 39 -4.05 -22.58 -17.17
C LYS A 39 -3.35 -23.38 -18.25
N ASP A 40 -2.24 -24.02 -17.90
CA ASP A 40 -1.43 -24.84 -18.81
C ASP A 40 -0.95 -24.08 -20.07
N GLY A 41 -0.69 -22.77 -19.96
CA GLY A 41 -0.28 -21.91 -21.07
C GLY A 41 -1.43 -21.42 -21.95
N PHE A 42 -2.68 -21.81 -21.66
CA PHE A 42 -3.86 -21.36 -22.36
C PHE A 42 -4.66 -20.37 -21.51
N ASP A 43 -5.20 -19.35 -22.17
CA ASP A 43 -6.11 -18.39 -21.53
C ASP A 43 -7.51 -18.99 -21.45
N VAL A 44 -7.94 -19.27 -20.21
CA VAL A 44 -9.27 -19.78 -19.87
C VAL A 44 -10.10 -18.65 -19.30
N ILE A 45 -11.21 -18.33 -19.98
CA ILE A 45 -12.16 -17.31 -19.53
C ILE A 45 -13.22 -17.98 -18.65
N GLN A 46 -13.39 -17.47 -17.43
CA GLN A 46 -14.41 -17.91 -16.48
C GLN A 46 -15.32 -16.73 -16.10
N ASN A 47 -16.63 -16.94 -16.17
CA ASN A 47 -17.60 -15.93 -15.76
C ASN A 47 -17.94 -16.07 -14.27
N ARG A 48 -17.85 -14.94 -13.57
CA ARG A 48 -18.10 -14.80 -12.14
C ARG A 48 -19.36 -13.97 -11.91
N PHE A 49 -20.20 -14.44 -11.00
CA PHE A 49 -21.47 -13.81 -10.68
C PHE A 49 -21.45 -13.13 -9.32
N PHE A 50 -22.03 -11.94 -9.25
CA PHE A 50 -22.05 -11.09 -8.06
C PHE A 50 -23.42 -10.50 -7.81
N VAL A 51 -23.65 -10.14 -6.54
CA VAL A 51 -24.83 -9.41 -6.08
C VAL A 51 -24.35 -8.12 -5.42
N LYS A 52 -24.94 -6.99 -5.76
CA LYS A 52 -24.66 -5.68 -5.16
C LYS A 52 -25.96 -5.09 -4.61
N GLY A 53 -25.92 -4.60 -3.38
CA GLY A 53 -26.99 -3.77 -2.81
C GLY A 53 -26.82 -2.30 -3.19
N ASP A 54 -27.32 -1.41 -2.35
CA ASP A 54 -27.12 0.05 -2.52
C ASP A 54 -25.68 0.49 -2.25
N GLY A 55 -24.93 -0.27 -1.45
CA GLY A 55 -23.50 -0.04 -1.19
C GLY A 55 -22.58 -0.68 -2.24
N GLU A 56 -21.27 -0.47 -2.08
CA GLU A 56 -20.23 -0.98 -3.00
C GLU A 56 -19.80 -2.43 -2.78
N ILE A 57 -20.41 -3.15 -1.83
CA ILE A 57 -20.02 -4.52 -1.51
C ILE A 57 -20.60 -5.49 -2.54
N LEU A 58 -19.71 -6.28 -3.16
CA LEU A 58 -20.04 -7.35 -4.08
C LEU A 58 -20.06 -8.69 -3.35
N TYR A 59 -21.24 -9.26 -3.19
CA TYR A 59 -21.43 -10.59 -2.62
C TYR A 59 -21.35 -11.65 -3.70
N ASN A 60 -20.75 -12.79 -3.37
CA ASN A 60 -20.74 -13.96 -4.24
C ASN A 60 -20.90 -15.24 -3.43
N TYR A 61 -21.22 -16.32 -4.12
CA TYR A 61 -21.21 -17.67 -3.57
C TYR A 61 -20.34 -18.56 -4.45
N ASN A 62 -19.63 -19.49 -3.83
CA ASN A 62 -18.69 -20.40 -4.51
C ASN A 62 -17.72 -19.66 -5.46
N HIS A 63 -17.12 -18.57 -4.97
CA HIS A 63 -16.23 -17.70 -5.75
C HIS A 63 -16.87 -17.23 -7.06
N GLY A 64 -18.18 -16.94 -7.04
CA GLY A 64 -18.93 -16.48 -8.21
C GLY A 64 -19.15 -17.52 -9.30
N VAL A 65 -18.80 -18.80 -9.09
CA VAL A 65 -19.04 -19.86 -10.08
C VAL A 65 -20.52 -20.23 -10.09
N MET A 66 -21.10 -20.30 -11.29
CA MET A 66 -22.47 -20.79 -11.46
C MET A 66 -22.53 -22.32 -11.43
N ALA A 67 -23.53 -22.86 -10.74
CA ALA A 67 -23.79 -24.29 -10.74
C ALA A 67 -24.32 -24.74 -12.10
N THR A 68 -23.97 -25.95 -12.53
CA THR A 68 -24.41 -26.50 -13.82
C THR A 68 -25.91 -26.85 -13.81
N ASP A 69 -26.44 -27.32 -12.66
CA ASP A 69 -27.86 -27.60 -12.54
C ASP A 69 -28.67 -26.28 -12.48
N PRO A 70 -29.67 -26.07 -13.35
CA PRO A 70 -30.44 -24.83 -13.41
C PRO A 70 -31.13 -24.44 -12.10
N LYS A 71 -31.60 -25.41 -11.30
CA LYS A 71 -32.26 -25.07 -10.04
C LYS A 71 -31.26 -24.52 -9.04
N THR A 72 -30.10 -25.17 -8.95
CA THR A 72 -28.99 -24.73 -8.11
C THR A 72 -28.42 -23.38 -8.58
N ALA A 73 -28.31 -23.17 -9.90
CA ALA A 73 -27.85 -21.90 -10.48
C ALA A 73 -28.74 -20.73 -10.05
N ALA A 74 -30.06 -20.90 -10.08
CA ALA A 74 -31.00 -19.88 -9.64
C ALA A 74 -30.89 -19.59 -8.12
N GLN A 75 -30.55 -20.58 -7.31
CA GLN A 75 -30.36 -20.42 -5.86
C GLN A 75 -29.02 -19.75 -5.50
N ASN A 76 -28.06 -19.67 -6.42
CA ASN A 76 -26.71 -19.19 -6.11
C ASN A 76 -26.70 -17.76 -5.56
N PHE A 77 -27.53 -16.89 -6.12
CA PHE A 77 -27.67 -15.50 -5.65
C PHE A 77 -28.31 -15.41 -4.27
N LEU A 78 -29.26 -16.30 -3.95
CA LEU A 78 -29.84 -16.38 -2.61
C LEU A 78 -28.79 -16.84 -1.60
N ASN A 79 -27.97 -17.82 -1.96
CA ASN A 79 -26.87 -18.27 -1.12
C ASN A 79 -25.81 -17.17 -0.92
N ALA A 80 -25.54 -16.36 -1.95
CA ALA A 80 -24.64 -15.21 -1.83
C ALA A 80 -25.18 -14.18 -0.83
N LEU A 81 -26.48 -13.86 -0.90
CA LEU A 81 -27.15 -12.97 0.06
C LEU A 81 -27.15 -13.56 1.49
N GLY A 82 -27.25 -14.88 1.62
CA GLY A 82 -27.14 -15.57 2.92
C GLY A 82 -25.79 -15.36 3.62
N THR A 83 -24.73 -14.96 2.92
CA THR A 83 -23.42 -14.66 3.52
C THR A 83 -23.31 -13.28 4.16
N MET A 84 -24.27 -12.39 3.88
CA MET A 84 -24.23 -10.99 4.32
C MET A 84 -24.11 -10.84 5.85
N PRO A 85 -24.88 -11.55 6.69
CA PRO A 85 -24.79 -11.38 8.14
C PRO A 85 -23.40 -11.75 8.68
N ARG A 86 -22.83 -12.86 8.18
CA ARG A 86 -21.49 -13.29 8.57
C ARG A 86 -20.42 -12.26 8.16
N LEU A 87 -20.57 -11.67 6.98
CA LEU A 87 -19.64 -10.64 6.51
C LEU A 87 -19.75 -9.36 7.34
N LEU A 88 -20.97 -8.97 7.72
CA LEU A 88 -21.22 -7.84 8.62
C LEU A 88 -20.54 -8.05 9.98
N ASP A 89 -20.73 -9.22 10.60
CA ASP A 89 -20.10 -9.54 11.89
C ASP A 89 -18.58 -9.46 11.81
N LYS A 90 -18.01 -9.97 10.72
CA LYS A 90 -16.56 -9.89 10.47
C LYS A 90 -16.08 -8.44 10.39
N TYR A 91 -16.74 -7.61 9.58
CA TYR A 91 -16.35 -6.20 9.43
C TYR A 91 -16.52 -5.42 10.74
N ASN A 92 -17.56 -5.70 11.52
CA ASN A 92 -17.73 -5.09 12.83
C ASN A 92 -16.59 -5.46 13.78
N ALA A 93 -16.19 -6.73 13.83
CA ALA A 93 -15.07 -7.18 14.65
C ALA A 93 -13.73 -6.60 14.20
N ASP A 94 -13.51 -6.49 12.89
CA ASP A 94 -12.29 -5.87 12.35
C ASP A 94 -12.27 -4.35 12.62
N ASN A 95 -13.40 -3.67 12.48
CA ASN A 95 -13.54 -2.26 12.82
C ASN A 95 -13.28 -2.00 14.31
N GLU A 96 -13.77 -2.86 15.21
CA GLU A 96 -13.53 -2.72 16.65
C GLU A 96 -12.03 -2.82 16.98
N LYS A 97 -11.30 -3.74 16.33
CA LYS A 97 -9.85 -3.87 16.49
C LYS A 97 -9.13 -2.63 15.97
N LEU A 98 -9.46 -2.18 14.77
CA LEU A 98 -8.86 -0.98 14.18
C LEU A 98 -9.14 0.27 15.02
N GLN A 99 -10.34 0.41 15.58
CA GLN A 99 -10.68 1.50 16.49
C GLN A 99 -9.83 1.52 17.76
N LYS A 100 -9.42 0.35 18.28
CA LYS A 100 -8.51 0.24 19.42
C LYS A 100 -7.07 0.60 19.05
N ASP A 101 -6.64 0.26 17.84
CA ASP A 101 -5.28 0.52 17.37
C ASP A 101 -5.04 1.99 16.99
N ILE A 102 -6.07 2.68 16.48
CA ILE A 102 -5.99 4.09 16.07
C ILE A 102 -5.39 5.01 17.15
N PRO A 103 -5.86 5.05 18.42
CA PRO A 103 -5.31 5.95 19.43
C PRO A 103 -3.84 5.62 19.76
N VAL A 104 -3.48 4.33 19.80
CA VAL A 104 -2.10 3.90 20.07
C VAL A 104 -1.17 4.36 18.95
N LEU A 105 -1.57 4.17 17.69
CA LEU A 105 -0.77 4.60 16.54
C LEU A 105 -0.67 6.13 16.46
N LYS A 106 -1.73 6.87 16.81
CA LYS A 106 -1.68 8.34 16.92
C LYS A 106 -0.67 8.78 17.99
N GLU A 107 -0.69 8.15 19.16
CA GLU A 107 0.28 8.45 20.22
C GLU A 107 1.73 8.23 19.74
N VAL A 108 2.00 7.13 19.04
CA VAL A 108 3.32 6.85 18.50
C VAL A 108 3.75 7.90 17.47
N VAL A 109 2.85 8.33 16.59
CA VAL A 109 3.14 9.37 15.59
C VAL A 109 3.37 10.75 16.21
N GLU A 110 2.62 11.08 17.26
CA GLU A 110 2.77 12.34 17.99
C GLU A 110 3.96 12.32 18.96
N SER A 111 4.48 11.14 19.29
CA SER A 111 5.61 11.00 20.19
C SER A 111 6.91 11.53 19.56
N ILE A 112 7.60 12.38 20.31
CA ILE A 112 8.95 12.85 19.94
C ILE A 112 9.93 11.71 20.20
N TRP A 113 10.84 11.47 19.26
CA TRP A 113 11.83 10.41 19.41
C TRP A 113 12.74 10.71 20.60
N ARG A 114 12.69 9.88 21.63
CA ARG A 114 13.37 10.14 22.92
C ARG A 114 14.89 10.32 22.81
N LYS A 115 15.51 9.80 21.75
CA LYS A 115 16.95 9.90 21.48
C LYS A 115 17.32 11.07 20.57
N GLU A 116 16.35 11.82 20.08
CA GLU A 116 16.60 13.04 19.31
C GLU A 116 17.54 14.03 20.02
N PRO A 117 17.37 14.36 21.32
CA PRO A 117 18.28 15.27 22.00
C PRO A 117 19.69 14.70 22.19
N GLU A 118 19.81 13.40 22.49
CA GLU A 118 21.11 12.72 22.62
C GLU A 118 21.84 12.70 21.26
N LEU A 119 21.12 12.40 20.18
CA LEU A 119 21.68 12.42 18.83
C LEU A 119 22.12 13.83 18.43
N LYS A 120 21.33 14.85 18.80
CA LYS A 120 21.69 16.25 18.57
C LYS A 120 22.96 16.63 19.33
N ALA A 121 23.07 16.26 20.61
CA ALA A 121 24.28 16.52 21.39
C ALA A 121 25.51 15.83 20.80
N LEU A 122 25.39 14.57 20.39
CA LEU A 122 26.49 13.82 19.76
C LEU A 122 26.92 14.45 18.43
N LYS A 123 25.96 14.99 17.66
CA LYS A 123 26.23 15.74 16.42
C LYS A 123 26.98 17.05 16.70
N ASP A 124 26.56 17.79 17.72
CA ASP A 124 27.21 19.04 18.10
C ASP A 124 28.65 18.80 18.60
N ASP A 125 28.87 17.74 19.38
CA ASP A 125 30.21 17.32 19.82
C ASP A 125 31.12 16.91 18.65
N LEU A 126 30.58 16.21 17.66
CA LEU A 126 31.33 15.83 16.46
C LEU A 126 31.77 17.08 15.68
N LEU A 127 30.87 18.04 15.46
CA LEU A 127 31.20 19.30 14.78
C LEU A 127 32.24 20.13 15.54
N ARG A 128 32.18 20.12 16.88
CA ARG A 128 33.20 20.77 17.72
C ARG A 128 34.56 20.12 17.54
N LEU A 129 34.63 18.80 17.63
CA LEU A 129 35.88 18.05 17.46
C LEU A 129 36.48 18.26 16.08
N GLU A 130 35.64 18.24 15.03
CA GLU A 130 36.06 18.53 13.66
C GLU A 130 36.68 19.92 13.55
N ARG A 131 36.07 20.93 14.16
CA ARG A 131 36.62 22.30 14.19
C ARG A 131 37.94 22.38 14.96
N GLU A 132 38.06 21.70 16.10
CA GLU A 132 39.29 21.64 16.89
C GLU A 132 40.42 20.97 16.10
N ILE A 133 40.13 19.88 15.38
CA ILE A 133 41.08 19.20 14.49
C ILE A 133 41.50 20.14 13.36
N GLN A 134 40.58 20.82 12.71
CA GLN A 134 40.92 21.77 11.64
C GLN A 134 41.76 22.94 12.14
N LEU A 135 41.56 23.41 13.38
CA LEU A 135 42.36 24.47 13.96
C LEU A 135 43.74 23.99 14.40
N SER A 136 43.86 22.76 14.90
CA SER A 136 45.15 22.16 15.28
C SER A 136 46.02 21.78 14.08
N LEU A 137 45.40 21.51 12.93
CA LEU A 137 46.06 21.26 11.65
C LEU A 137 46.44 22.56 10.91
N LYS A 138 46.07 23.75 11.39
CA LYS A 138 46.58 24.99 10.79
C LYS A 138 48.07 25.10 11.09
N PRO A 139 48.94 25.25 10.07
CA PRO A 139 50.38 25.32 10.29
C PRO A 139 50.70 26.51 11.21
N ILE A 140 51.48 26.24 12.24
CA ILE A 140 52.06 27.26 13.12
C ILE A 140 52.87 28.18 12.21
N GLU A 141 52.45 29.44 12.08
CA GLU A 141 53.20 30.47 11.38
C GLU A 141 54.48 30.78 12.17
N GLU A 142 55.52 29.96 11.99
CA GLU A 142 56.90 30.41 12.17
C GLU A 142 57.37 31.03 10.85
N SER A 143 57.45 32.35 10.87
CA SER A 143 58.38 33.23 10.14
C SER A 143 58.86 32.83 8.73
N GLU A 144 58.56 33.73 7.79
CA GLU A 144 59.36 34.09 6.61
C GLU A 144 59.59 33.03 5.53
N GLY A 145 58.84 33.18 4.43
CA GLY A 145 59.42 33.05 3.09
C GLY A 145 58.97 31.84 2.25
N ALA A 146 58.60 32.18 1.01
CA ALA A 146 58.45 31.33 -0.17
C ALA A 146 57.12 30.58 -0.37
N GLN A 147 56.56 30.85 -1.54
CA GLN A 147 55.39 30.26 -2.14
C GLN A 147 55.57 28.76 -2.36
N GLU A 148 54.54 27.95 -2.11
CA GLU A 148 54.18 26.86 -3.02
C GLU A 148 52.73 26.43 -2.83
N ASN A 149 52.07 26.12 -3.96
CA ASN A 149 50.69 25.69 -4.04
C ASN A 149 50.55 24.31 -3.37
N ASP A 150 49.82 24.24 -2.26
CA ASP A 150 49.62 23.01 -1.52
C ASP A 150 48.37 22.24 -2.01
N PRO A 151 48.52 21.06 -2.64
CA PRO A 151 47.39 20.24 -3.09
C PRO A 151 46.56 19.62 -1.93
N GLU A 152 47.04 19.66 -0.68
CA GLU A 152 46.35 19.05 0.47
C GLU A 152 45.10 19.81 0.92
N LYS A 153 45.06 21.14 0.74
CA LYS A 153 43.86 21.95 1.02
C LYS A 153 42.69 21.54 0.13
N ASN A 154 42.96 21.26 -1.15
CA ASN A 154 41.94 20.81 -2.09
C ASN A 154 41.39 19.43 -1.68
N SER A 155 42.25 18.46 -1.33
CA SER A 155 41.79 17.11 -0.93
C SER A 155 40.93 17.11 0.34
N MET A 156 41.26 17.94 1.32
CA MET A 156 40.46 18.12 2.54
C MET A 156 39.09 18.74 2.24
N GLU A 157 39.03 19.71 1.31
CA GLU A 157 37.77 20.32 0.85
C GLU A 157 36.90 19.34 0.04
N TYR A 158 37.51 18.45 -0.76
CA TYR A 158 36.80 17.37 -1.46
C TYR A 158 36.28 16.29 -0.50
N GLN A 159 37.03 15.92 0.55
CA GLN A 159 36.58 14.97 1.58
C GLN A 159 35.50 15.56 2.49
N ASN A 160 35.60 16.85 2.86
CA ASN A 160 34.55 17.54 3.62
C ASN A 160 33.26 17.66 2.80
N ASN A 161 33.36 17.99 1.51
CA ASN A 161 32.20 18.03 0.63
C ASN A 161 31.59 16.64 0.42
N GLN A 162 32.39 15.55 0.36
CA GLN A 162 31.85 14.19 0.29
C GLN A 162 31.16 13.75 1.58
N PHE A 163 31.71 14.05 2.77
CA PHE A 163 31.04 13.75 4.04
C PHE A 163 29.75 14.53 4.23
N GLN A 164 29.72 15.83 3.88
CA GLN A 164 28.50 16.63 3.90
C GLN A 164 27.47 16.13 2.87
N ASN A 165 27.92 15.70 1.69
CA ASN A 165 27.04 15.13 0.67
C ASN A 165 26.52 13.72 1.04
N GLU A 166 27.31 12.85 1.67
CA GLU A 166 26.87 11.54 2.14
C GLU A 166 25.98 11.63 3.39
N MET A 167 26.20 12.60 4.28
CA MET A 167 25.27 12.91 5.38
C MET A 167 23.95 13.53 4.89
N ASN A 168 23.97 14.30 3.78
CA ASN A 168 22.77 14.79 3.10
C ASN A 168 22.08 13.72 2.24
N ASN A 169 22.81 12.66 1.84
CA ASN A 169 22.32 11.58 0.98
C ASN A 169 22.15 10.25 1.73
N GLY A 170 22.13 10.29 3.08
CA GLY A 170 21.66 9.19 3.90
C GLY A 170 20.23 8.92 3.50
N ARG A 171 20.01 7.80 2.77
CA ARG A 171 18.75 7.35 2.17
C ARG A 171 17.65 8.37 2.33
N VAL A 172 17.36 9.10 1.26
CA VAL A 172 16.12 9.87 1.08
C VAL A 172 14.94 8.93 1.37
N TYR A 173 14.59 8.75 2.64
CA TYR A 173 13.20 8.79 3.01
C TYR A 173 12.84 10.22 2.64
N LYS A 174 12.27 10.36 1.44
CA LYS A 174 11.48 11.53 1.10
C LYS A 174 10.71 11.81 2.38
N SER A 175 10.98 12.93 3.04
CA SER A 175 10.01 13.45 3.99
C SER A 175 8.74 13.46 3.18
N LEU A 176 7.81 12.54 3.47
CA LEU A 176 6.44 12.76 3.02
C LEU A 176 6.15 14.14 3.61
N ASP A 177 5.93 15.10 2.72
CA ASP A 177 5.51 16.44 3.11
C ASP A 177 4.48 16.24 4.23
N PRO A 178 4.57 16.98 5.35
CA PRO A 178 3.56 16.91 6.38
C PRO A 178 2.24 17.02 5.65
N TYR A 179 1.42 15.97 5.72
CA TYR A 179 0.10 15.98 5.08
C TYR A 179 -0.50 17.34 5.43
N PRO A 180 -0.89 18.17 4.44
CA PRO A 180 -1.39 19.48 4.76
C PRO A 180 -2.48 19.27 5.79
N LYS A 181 -2.38 19.96 6.93
CA LYS A 181 -3.44 20.06 7.92
C LYS A 181 -4.59 20.84 7.26
N ALA A 182 -5.16 20.28 6.20
CA ALA A 182 -6.41 20.69 5.64
C ALA A 182 -7.43 20.35 6.70
N GLU A 183 -8.09 21.40 7.15
CA GLU A 183 -9.25 21.40 8.03
C GLU A 183 -10.06 20.12 7.85
N ALA A 184 -10.16 19.34 8.93
CA ALA A 184 -11.06 18.20 9.01
C ALA A 184 -12.50 18.72 9.02
N ASN A 185 -12.99 19.17 7.86
CA ASN A 185 -14.38 19.43 7.59
C ASN A 185 -14.69 19.12 6.11
N SER A 186 -15.49 18.06 5.95
CA SER A 186 -16.23 17.63 4.77
C SER A 186 -15.49 16.88 3.64
N VAL A 187 -16.08 15.72 3.30
CA VAL A 187 -15.94 14.90 2.08
C VAL A 187 -14.77 13.90 2.03
N MET A 188 -14.99 12.73 2.63
CA MET A 188 -14.20 11.50 2.44
C MET A 188 -14.92 10.58 1.45
N ASP A 189 -15.12 11.03 0.22
CA ASP A 189 -15.71 10.21 -0.84
C ASP A 189 -14.74 10.04 -2.04
N ASP A 190 -14.73 8.82 -2.56
CA ASP A 190 -14.34 8.37 -3.90
C ASP A 190 -12.88 8.13 -4.32
N LYS A 191 -11.85 8.50 -3.54
CA LYS A 191 -10.44 8.33 -4.02
C LYS A 191 -9.63 7.15 -3.46
N TYR A 192 -10.14 6.40 -2.47
CA TYR A 192 -9.36 5.34 -1.79
C TYR A 192 -9.79 3.89 -2.11
N ALA A 193 -10.83 3.69 -2.92
CA ALA A 193 -11.34 2.35 -3.23
C ALA A 193 -10.47 1.55 -4.22
N VAL A 194 -9.65 2.21 -5.05
CA VAL A 194 -8.90 1.56 -6.14
C VAL A 194 -7.59 0.89 -5.66
N ALA A 195 -6.97 1.41 -4.60
CA ALA A 195 -5.62 0.98 -4.19
C ALA A 195 -5.55 -0.34 -3.40
N LEU A 196 -6.66 -0.82 -2.84
CA LEU A 196 -6.67 -2.05 -2.02
C LEU A 196 -6.70 -3.33 -2.89
N ALA A 197 -7.09 -3.23 -4.15
CA ALA A 197 -7.19 -4.38 -5.05
C ALA A 197 -5.83 -4.85 -5.60
N GLU A 198 -4.84 -3.96 -5.71
CA GLU A 198 -3.54 -4.26 -6.34
C GLU A 198 -2.53 -4.90 -5.38
N SER A 199 -2.70 -4.77 -4.06
CA SER A 199 -1.71 -5.23 -3.07
C SER A 199 -1.85 -6.71 -2.68
N LEU A 200 -2.89 -7.41 -3.13
CA LEU A 200 -3.14 -8.82 -2.77
C LEU A 200 -2.54 -9.85 -3.74
N VAL A 201 -1.78 -9.45 -4.77
CA VAL A 201 -1.16 -10.36 -5.73
C VAL A 201 0.37 -10.20 -5.77
N LYS A 202 1.07 -10.70 -4.74
CA LYS A 202 2.35 -11.44 -4.85
C LYS A 202 2.94 -11.76 -3.47
N VAL A 203 2.72 -12.99 -3.01
CA VAL A 203 3.64 -13.66 -2.08
C VAL A 203 3.92 -15.06 -2.63
N GLU A 204 4.92 -15.13 -3.50
CA GLU A 204 5.46 -16.38 -4.01
C GLU A 204 6.54 -16.88 -3.03
N LYS A 205 6.24 -17.96 -2.31
CA LYS A 205 7.19 -18.62 -1.40
C LYS A 205 8.29 -19.29 -2.21
N ARG A 206 9.49 -18.71 -2.23
CA ARG A 206 10.71 -19.44 -2.62
C ARG A 206 11.17 -20.29 -1.45
N GLY A 207 11.01 -21.61 -1.58
CA GLY A 207 11.61 -22.59 -0.68
C GLY A 207 13.13 -22.63 -0.88
N VAL A 208 13.87 -22.56 0.23
CA VAL A 208 15.30 -22.83 0.30
C VAL A 208 15.48 -24.34 0.41
N LYS A 209 16.20 -24.95 -0.53
CA LYS A 209 16.73 -26.31 -0.36
C LYS A 209 18.07 -26.22 0.38
N MET A 210 18.18 -26.95 1.48
CA MET A 210 19.47 -27.43 2.01
C MET A 210 19.83 -28.74 1.34
#